data_AF-A0A9C9YV19-F1
#
_entry.id   AF-A0A9C9YV19-F1
#
_cell.length_a   1.000
_cell.length_b   1.000
_cell.length_c   1.000
_cell.angle_alpha   90.00
_cell.angle_beta   90.00
_cell.angle_gamma   90.00
#
_symmetry.space_group_name_H-M   'P 1'
#
loop_
_entity.id
_entity.type
_entity.pdbx_description
1 polymer ?
#
loop_
_entity_poly.entity_id
_entity_poly.type
_entity_poly.pdbx_seq_one_letter_code
_entity_poly.pdbx_strand_id
1 'polypeptide(L)'
;MKTIGIGEIQRNTSILGNLSESVEIVDKRQKKTVAVVYPVRTQSIVKRLAGKYRSFAKNKSPNLKEAKETAMTAAMEEKFGRAG
;
A
#
# COMPACT_ATOMS: atom_id res chain seq x y z
N MET A 1 0.16 1.13 25.22
CA MET A 1 -0.47 -0.19 25.03
C MET A 1 -1.69 -0.24 25.93
N LYS A 2 -2.87 -0.49 25.37
CA LYS A 2 -4.15 -0.42 26.10
C LYS A 2 -4.53 -1.82 26.58
N THR A 3 -5.02 -1.91 27.81
CA THR A 3 -5.44 -3.19 28.41
C THR A 3 -6.96 -3.25 28.47
N ILE A 4 -7.55 -4.36 28.00
CA ILE A 4 -9.00 -4.56 27.92
C ILE A 4 -9.38 -5.88 28.60
N GLY A 5 -10.45 -5.85 29.40
CA GLY A 5 -10.95 -7.06 30.05
C GLY A 5 -11.66 -7.99 29.06
N ILE A 6 -11.49 -9.30 29.20
CA ILE A 6 -12.17 -10.28 28.33
C ILE A 6 -13.71 -10.10 28.33
N GLY A 7 -14.30 -9.74 29.48
CA GLY A 7 -15.73 -9.47 29.60
C GLY A 7 -16.19 -8.18 28.90
N GLU A 8 -15.30 -7.20 28.68
CA GLU A 8 -15.63 -5.99 27.92
C GLU A 8 -15.69 -6.30 26.42
N ILE A 9 -14.81 -7.18 25.94
CA ILE A 9 -14.82 -7.67 24.55
C ILE A 9 -16.08 -8.49 24.27
N GLN A 10 -16.51 -9.32 25.22
CA GLN A 10 -17.76 -10.07 25.09
C GLN A 10 -18.99 -9.15 25.00
N ARG A 11 -18.99 -8.01 25.70
CA ARG A 11 -20.10 -7.03 25.63
C ARG A 11 -20.07 -6.19 24.35
N ASN A 12 -18.89 -5.92 23.81
CA ASN A 12 -18.73 -5.11 22.60
C ASN A 12 -17.55 -5.63 21.75
N THR A 13 -17.85 -6.50 20.80
CA THR A 13 -16.86 -7.07 19.88
C THR A 13 -16.34 -6.06 18.86
N SER A 14 -17.06 -4.97 18.61
CA SER A 14 -16.66 -3.90 17.66
C SER A 14 -15.37 -3.19 18.07
N ILE A 15 -14.97 -3.30 19.34
CA ILE A 15 -13.68 -2.83 19.84
C ILE A 15 -12.52 -3.44 19.04
N LEU A 16 -12.64 -4.71 18.61
CA LEU A 16 -11.61 -5.40 17.82
C LEU A 16 -11.57 -4.94 16.36
N GLY A 17 -12.72 -4.51 15.80
CA GLY A 17 -12.80 -4.04 14.42
C GLY A 17 -12.15 -2.67 14.19
N ASN A 18 -12.15 -1.81 15.21
CA ASN A 18 -11.62 -0.44 15.14
C ASN A 18 -10.28 -0.28 15.86
N LEU A 19 -9.50 -1.34 16.02
CA LEU A 19 -8.18 -1.28 16.63
C LEU A 19 -7.24 -0.40 15.78
N SER A 20 -6.78 0.71 16.35
CA SER A 20 -5.69 1.53 15.78
C SER A 20 -4.32 1.15 16.35
N GLU A 21 -4.31 0.61 17.57
CA GLU A 21 -3.13 0.23 18.33
C GLU A 21 -3.28 -1.19 18.90
N SER A 22 -2.15 -1.79 19.30
CA SER A 22 -2.15 -3.10 19.96
C SER A 22 -2.83 -3.05 21.32
N VAL A 23 -3.65 -4.06 21.59
CA VAL A 23 -4.39 -4.20 22.84
C VAL A 23 -4.03 -5.50 23.52
N GLU A 24 -3.86 -5.44 24.83
CA GLU A 24 -3.68 -6.58 25.69
C GLU A 24 -5.03 -7.01 26.29
N ILE A 25 -5.40 -8.27 26.10
CA ILE A 25 -6.61 -8.86 26.66
C ILE A 25 -6.24 -9.55 27.97
N VAL A 26 -6.87 -9.11 29.05
CA VAL A 26 -6.65 -9.65 30.39
C VAL A 26 -7.92 -10.27 30.95
N ASP A 27 -7.76 -11.40 31.64
CA ASP A 27 -8.77 -11.87 32.57
C ASP A 27 -8.60 -11.10 33.89
N LYS A 28 -9.51 -10.16 34.14
CA LYS A 28 -9.49 -9.33 35.36
C LYS A 28 -9.71 -10.14 36.64
N ARG A 29 -10.34 -11.33 36.58
CA ARG A 29 -10.58 -12.18 37.75
C ARG A 29 -9.30 -12.90 38.16
N GLN A 30 -8.60 -13.46 37.19
CA GLN A 30 -7.35 -14.19 37.42
C GLN A 30 -6.10 -13.31 37.37
N LYS A 31 -6.24 -12.03 37.00
CA LYS A 31 -5.15 -11.06 36.77
C LYS A 31 -4.09 -11.60 35.80
N LYS A 32 -4.52 -12.34 34.77
CA LYS A 32 -3.64 -12.94 33.76
C LYS A 32 -3.89 -12.35 32.39
N THR A 33 -2.82 -12.10 31.66
CA THR A 33 -2.88 -11.80 30.23
C THR A 33 -3.24 -13.07 29.47
N VAL A 34 -4.30 -12.99 28.67
CA VAL A 34 -4.82 -14.10 27.88
C VAL A 34 -4.32 -14.00 26.44
N ALA A 35 -4.28 -12.80 25.89
CA ALA A 35 -3.84 -12.57 24.52
C ALA A 35 -3.36 -11.13 24.31
N VAL A 36 -2.56 -10.93 23.26
CA VAL A 36 -2.25 -9.61 22.71
C VAL A 36 -2.76 -9.57 21.28
N VAL A 37 -3.59 -8.58 20.96
CA VAL A 37 -4.22 -8.41 19.64
C VAL A 37 -3.59 -7.22 18.94
N TYR A 38 -3.15 -7.45 17.71
CA TYR A 38 -2.57 -6.43 16.86
C TYR A 38 -3.57 -6.02 15.76
N PRO A 39 -3.71 -4.72 15.48
CA PRO A 39 -4.54 -4.26 14.38
C PRO A 39 -3.95 -4.73 13.04
N VAL A 40 -4.81 -5.28 12.18
CA VAL A 40 -4.40 -5.67 10.83
C VAL A 40 -4.21 -4.39 10.02
N ARG A 41 -2.96 -3.91 9.92
CA ARG A 41 -2.61 -2.81 9.03
C ARG A 41 -2.61 -3.32 7.59
N THR A 42 -3.74 -3.26 6.91
CA THR A 42 -3.85 -3.44 5.43
C THR A 42 -3.25 -2.23 4.70
N GLN A 43 -2.05 -1.81 5.06
CA GLN A 43 -1.26 -0.99 4.15
C GLN A 43 -0.66 -1.94 3.12
N SER A 44 -1.07 -1.83 1.86
CA SER A 44 -0.42 -2.61 0.81
C SER A 44 1.07 -2.28 0.86
N ILE A 45 1.89 -3.31 1.10
CA ILE A 45 3.35 -3.20 1.11
C ILE A 45 3.80 -2.51 -0.19
N VAL A 46 3.08 -2.78 -1.28
CA VAL A 46 3.17 -2.10 -2.58
C VAL A 46 3.05 -0.58 -2.48
N LYS A 47 2.03 0.00 -1.81
CA LYS A 47 1.89 1.46 -1.66
C LYS A 47 3.03 2.07 -0.83
N ARG A 48 3.51 1.35 0.19
CA ARG A 48 4.62 1.81 1.04
C ARG A 48 5.96 1.78 0.30
N LEU A 49 6.23 0.71 -0.46
CA LEU A 49 7.44 0.56 -1.27
C LEU A 49 7.42 1.43 -2.54
N ALA A 50 6.24 1.63 -3.12
CA ALA A 50 6.06 2.48 -4.29
C ALA A 50 6.35 3.95 -3.99
N GLY A 51 6.40 4.40 -2.72
CA GLY A 51 6.71 5.78 -2.36
C GLY A 51 8.04 6.28 -2.95
N LYS A 52 9.11 5.46 -2.93
CA LYS A 52 10.42 5.81 -3.50
C LYS A 52 10.41 5.81 -5.04
N TYR A 53 9.57 4.98 -5.65
CA TYR A 53 9.52 4.78 -7.10
C TYR A 53 8.37 5.52 -7.80
N ARG A 54 7.50 6.20 -7.05
CA ARG A 54 6.33 6.92 -7.59
C ARG A 54 6.74 8.09 -8.47
N SER A 55 7.88 8.71 -8.18
CA SER A 55 8.50 9.75 -9.01
C SER A 55 9.00 9.20 -10.34
N PHE A 56 9.46 7.94 -10.39
CA PHE A 56 9.92 7.29 -11.63
C PHE A 56 8.75 6.80 -12.49
N ALA A 57 7.61 6.45 -11.88
CA ALA A 57 6.38 6.05 -12.60
C ALA A 57 5.66 7.22 -13.30
N LYS A 58 6.07 8.47 -13.06
CA LYS A 58 5.56 9.64 -13.82
C LYS A 58 6.17 9.77 -15.22
N ASN A 59 7.24 9.03 -15.51
CA ASN A 59 7.70 8.87 -16.88
C ASN A 59 6.72 7.91 -17.55
N LYS A 60 5.60 8.45 -18.05
CA LYS A 60 4.85 7.79 -19.11
C LYS A 60 5.89 7.45 -20.17
N SER A 61 6.24 6.17 -20.28
CA SER A 61 6.80 5.68 -21.52
C SER A 61 5.87 6.18 -22.63
N PRO A 62 6.38 6.81 -23.70
CA PRO A 62 5.54 7.16 -24.83
C PRO A 62 4.75 5.91 -25.20
N ASN A 63 3.46 6.09 -25.51
CA ASN A 63 2.62 4.96 -25.88
C ASN A 63 3.35 4.22 -27.01
N LEU A 64 3.39 2.88 -26.99
CA LEU A 64 4.24 2.10 -27.91
C LEU A 64 4.05 2.49 -29.39
N LYS A 65 2.87 3.02 -29.72
CA LYS A 65 2.52 3.60 -31.01
C LYS A 65 3.30 4.89 -31.33
N GLU A 66 3.37 5.83 -30.40
CA GLU A 66 4.10 7.11 -30.55
C GLU A 66 5.62 6.86 -30.65
N ALA A 67 6.15 5.90 -29.89
CA ALA A 67 7.57 5.52 -29.96
C ALA A 67 7.94 4.89 -31.31
N LYS A 68 7.04 4.09 -31.89
CA LYS A 68 7.23 3.52 -33.24
C LYS A 68 7.17 4.59 -34.32
N GLU A 69 6.22 5.52 -34.21
CA GLU A 69 6.02 6.58 -35.19
C GLU A 69 7.21 7.53 -35.23
N THR A 70 7.71 7.96 -34.07
CA THR A 70 8.92 8.79 -33.97
C THR A 70 10.19 8.09 -34.47
N ALA A 71 10.36 6.80 -34.19
CA ALA A 71 11.48 6.04 -34.72
C ALA A 71 11.39 5.87 -36.25
N MET A 72 10.17 5.69 -36.77
CA MET A 72 9.93 5.54 -38.20
C MET A 72 10.15 6.85 -38.96
N THR A 73 9.69 7.98 -38.44
CA THR A 73 9.94 9.30 -39.04
C THR A 73 11.43 9.65 -38.99
N ALA A 74 12.11 9.44 -37.86
CA ALA A 74 13.55 9.68 -37.76
C ALA A 74 14.35 8.81 -38.76
N ALA A 75 14.00 7.53 -38.91
CA ALA A 75 14.66 6.66 -39.88
C ALA A 75 14.37 7.04 -41.34
N MET A 76 13.18 7.59 -41.64
CA MET A 76 12.89 8.14 -42.97
C MET A 76 13.65 9.43 -43.21
N GLU A 77 13.73 10.34 -42.24
CA GLU A 77 14.50 11.59 -42.33
C GLU A 77 15.99 11.32 -42.53
N GLU A 78 16.54 10.31 -41.86
CA GLU A 78 17.94 9.88 -42.02
C GLU A 78 18.20 9.26 -43.39
N LYS A 79 17.28 8.42 -43.88
CA LYS A 79 17.44 7.73 -45.18
C LYS A 79 17.18 8.60 -46.39
N PHE A 80 16.25 9.55 -46.30
CA PHE A 80 15.78 10.32 -47.45
C PHE A 80 16.15 11.80 -47.39
N GLY A 81 16.72 12.27 -46.26
CA GLY A 81 16.95 13.69 -46.03
C GLY A 81 15.63 14.45 -45.94
N ARG A 82 15.65 15.63 -45.34
CA ARG A 82 14.49 16.52 -45.28
C ARG A 82 14.05 16.87 -46.70
N ALA A 83 13.04 16.17 -47.23
CA ALA A 83 12.25 16.69 -48.34
C ALA A 83 11.56 17.94 -47.78
N GLY A 84 12.01 19.11 -48.26
CA GLY A 84 11.46 20.41 -47.89
C GLY A 84 9.96 20.49 -48.14
#